data_AF-A0A930MXL2-F1
#
_entry.id   AF-A0A930MXL2-F1
#
_cell.length_a   1.000
_cell.length_b   1.000
_cell.length_c   1.000
_cell.angle_alpha   90.00
_cell.angle_beta   90.00
_cell.angle_gamma   90.00
#
_symmetry.space_group_name_H-M   'P 1'
#
loop_
_entity.id
_entity.type
_entity.pdbx_description
1 polymer ?
#
loop_
_entity_poly.entity_id
_entity_poly.type
_entity_poly.pdbx_seq_one_letter_code
_entity_poly.pdbx_strand_id
1 'polypeptide(L)'
;MWIIDDLRDGTPVGAVRGSLYLPAGYVKANGATVNRADYPRLVALADRHSLWTDDVTANAGLFGRGNGAATFVLPNWTDRMMQLAGDGAGGGVPAGLPNIHIKDAGLCAFGEGYAKKQKNGVIYTGQGGEDVALVGQGRSKQNIEIDVSTLNPIYGASATVQPPAIKMLPIIRY
;
A
#
# COMPACT_ATOMS: atom_id res chain seq x y z
N MET A 1 7.52 35.20 6.83
CA MET A 1 8.55 35.18 7.89
C MET A 1 9.52 34.05 7.57
N TRP A 2 10.81 34.36 7.38
CA TRP A 2 11.85 33.36 7.15
C TRP A 2 12.56 33.12 8.50
N ILE A 3 12.68 31.86 8.91
CA ILE A 3 13.44 31.48 10.11
C ILE A 3 14.87 31.22 9.65
N ILE A 4 15.88 31.67 10.42
CA ILE A 4 17.32 31.54 10.11
C ILE A 4 17.71 30.08 9.77
N ASP A 5 16.98 29.13 10.32
CA ASP A 5 17.13 27.69 10.09
C ASP A 5 16.88 27.27 8.62
N ASP A 6 16.03 27.97 7.87
CA ASP A 6 15.82 27.70 6.42
C ASP A 6 17.07 27.94 5.59
N LEU A 7 17.89 28.93 5.96
CA LEU A 7 19.12 29.28 5.24
C LEU A 7 20.23 28.26 5.45
N ARG A 8 20.15 27.45 6.51
CA ARG A 8 21.19 26.46 6.85
C ARG A 8 20.87 25.06 6.31
N ASP A 9 19.61 24.63 6.35
CA ASP A 9 19.21 23.28 5.88
C ASP A 9 18.79 23.27 4.40
N GLY A 10 18.53 24.44 3.79
CA GLY A 10 18.21 24.59 2.35
C GLY A 10 16.94 23.85 1.88
N THR A 11 16.22 23.21 2.81
CA THR A 11 15.08 22.34 2.52
C THR A 11 13.80 23.18 2.48
N PRO A 12 13.01 23.12 1.39
CA PRO A 12 11.78 23.88 1.29
C PRO A 12 10.70 23.37 2.25
N VAL A 13 9.81 24.28 2.67
CA VAL A 13 8.61 23.94 3.44
C VAL A 13 7.79 22.90 2.71
N GLY A 14 7.22 21.95 3.44
CA GLY A 14 6.42 20.87 2.90
C GLY A 14 7.23 19.68 2.37
N ALA A 15 8.56 19.78 2.29
CA ALA A 15 9.39 18.65 1.91
C ALA A 15 9.30 17.53 2.95
N VAL A 16 8.96 16.32 2.48
CA VAL A 16 8.90 15.10 3.29
C VAL A 16 10.22 14.34 3.12
N ARG A 17 10.88 13.99 4.23
CA ARG A 17 12.10 13.17 4.23
C ARG A 17 12.12 12.19 5.40
N GLY A 18 12.95 11.16 5.29
CA GLY A 18 13.26 10.25 6.41
C GLY A 18 14.33 10.86 7.32
N SER A 19 14.18 10.69 8.64
CA SER A 19 15.20 11.08 9.63
C SER A 19 15.27 10.10 10.81
N LEU A 20 16.43 9.97 11.44
CA LEU A 20 16.60 9.10 12.63
C LEU A 20 16.05 9.73 13.91
N TYR A 21 15.92 11.06 13.94
CA TYR A 21 15.35 11.85 15.03
C TYR A 21 14.48 12.97 14.45
N LEU A 22 13.80 13.75 15.28
CA LEU A 22 13.04 14.91 14.84
C LEU A 22 13.90 16.19 14.97
N PRO A 23 14.42 16.77 13.88
CA PRO A 23 15.20 18.01 13.94
C PRO A 23 14.28 19.21 14.20
N ALA A 24 14.87 20.33 14.65
CA ALA A 24 14.15 21.58 14.81
C ALA A 24 13.57 22.07 13.46
N GLY A 25 12.37 22.67 13.51
CA GLY A 25 11.65 23.12 12.31
C GLY A 25 11.10 22.01 11.43
N TYR A 26 11.05 20.77 11.96
CA TYR A 26 10.33 19.65 11.35
C TYR A 26 9.25 19.13 12.29
N VAL A 27 8.19 18.57 11.71
CA VAL A 27 7.13 17.84 12.42
C VAL A 27 6.98 16.45 11.82
N LYS A 28 6.53 15.47 12.59
CA LYS A 28 6.30 14.11 12.09
C LYS A 28 5.14 14.09 11.11
N ALA A 29 5.31 13.44 9.96
CA ALA A 29 4.23 13.18 9.02
C ALA A 29 3.54 11.85 9.36
N ASN A 30 2.84 11.83 10.50
CA ASN A 30 2.25 10.64 11.12
C ASN A 30 0.72 10.65 11.20
N GLY A 31 0.03 11.53 10.48
CA GLY A 31 -1.44 11.61 10.56
C GLY A 31 -1.99 12.28 11.82
N ALA A 32 -1.15 12.95 12.63
CA ALA A 32 -1.64 13.61 13.83
C ALA A 32 -2.49 14.85 13.51
N THR A 33 -3.52 15.06 14.32
CA THR A 33 -4.28 16.32 14.34
C THR A 33 -3.52 17.36 15.15
N VAL A 34 -3.28 18.52 14.54
CA VAL A 34 -2.52 19.63 15.14
C VAL A 34 -3.23 20.96 14.93
N ASN A 35 -2.82 22.02 15.65
CA ASN A 35 -3.40 23.34 15.46
C ASN A 35 -2.79 24.04 14.24
N ARG A 36 -3.63 24.75 13.46
CA ARG A 36 -3.18 25.58 12.33
C ARG A 36 -2.23 26.69 12.76
N ALA A 37 -2.44 27.25 13.96
CA ALA A 37 -1.63 28.34 14.51
C ALA A 37 -0.17 27.95 14.77
N ASP A 38 0.08 26.66 15.06
CA ASP A 38 1.42 26.16 15.33
C ASP A 38 2.23 25.96 14.04
N TYR A 39 1.55 25.79 12.90
CA TYR A 39 2.15 25.47 11.60
C TYR A 39 1.62 26.34 10.44
N PRO A 40 1.68 27.68 10.54
CA PRO A 40 1.05 28.59 9.58
C PRO A 40 1.62 28.47 8.16
N ARG A 41 2.90 28.06 8.05
CA ARG A 41 3.59 27.87 6.77
C ARG A 41 3.12 26.62 6.03
N LEU A 42 2.81 25.53 6.75
CA LEU A 42 2.20 24.34 6.16
C LEU A 42 0.76 24.61 5.71
N VAL A 43 -0.01 25.36 6.51
CA VAL A 43 -1.37 25.78 6.14
C VAL A 43 -1.33 26.61 4.85
N ALA A 44 -0.46 27.63 4.80
CA ALA A 44 -0.30 28.46 3.60
C ALA A 44 0.15 27.66 2.37
N LEU A 45 1.00 26.65 2.55
CA LEU A 45 1.42 25.75 1.49
C LEU A 45 0.25 24.90 0.98
N ALA A 46 -0.53 24.31 1.90
CA ALA A 46 -1.68 23.50 1.56
C ALA A 46 -2.77 24.31 0.83
N ASP A 47 -3.01 25.56 1.25
CA ASP A 47 -3.90 26.50 0.56
C ASP A 47 -3.39 26.85 -0.85
N ARG A 48 -2.10 27.16 -0.98
CA ARG A 48 -1.49 27.57 -2.25
C ARG A 48 -1.53 26.47 -3.32
N HIS A 49 -1.33 25.23 -2.90
CA HIS A 49 -1.17 24.09 -3.81
C HIS A 49 -2.34 23.11 -3.77
N SER A 50 -3.46 23.48 -3.15
CA SER A 50 -4.66 22.65 -3.06
C SER A 50 -4.39 21.25 -2.47
N LEU A 51 -3.57 21.17 -1.43
CA LEU A 51 -3.15 19.90 -0.80
C LEU A 51 -4.07 19.46 0.34
N TRP A 52 -5.30 19.96 0.38
CA TRP A 52 -6.29 19.59 1.37
C TRP A 52 -7.09 18.36 0.94
N THR A 53 -7.40 17.48 1.89
CA THR A 53 -8.29 16.33 1.70
C THR A 53 -9.32 16.25 2.82
N ASP A 54 -10.51 15.74 2.47
CA ASP A 54 -11.53 15.32 3.43
C ASP A 54 -11.42 13.81 3.73
N ASP A 55 -10.77 13.05 2.84
CA ASP A 55 -10.47 11.63 3.04
C ASP A 55 -8.96 11.44 3.25
N VAL A 56 -8.57 11.37 4.51
CA VAL A 56 -7.18 11.14 4.94
C VAL A 56 -6.74 9.67 4.78
N THR A 57 -7.68 8.75 4.56
CA THR A 57 -7.38 7.33 4.37
C THR A 57 -6.97 7.07 2.93
N ALA A 58 -7.76 7.58 1.97
CA ALA A 58 -7.45 7.50 0.55
C ALA A 58 -6.29 8.41 0.15
N ASN A 59 -6.19 9.61 0.76
CA ASN A 59 -5.16 10.61 0.43
C ASN A 59 -4.20 10.85 1.59
N ALA A 60 -3.57 9.76 2.06
CA ALA A 60 -2.69 9.80 3.23
C ALA A 60 -1.49 10.76 3.09
N GLY A 61 -1.06 11.11 1.88
CA GLY A 61 0.02 12.07 1.67
C GLY A 61 -0.42 13.55 1.66
N LEU A 62 -1.72 13.83 1.75
CA LEU A 62 -2.28 15.18 1.79
C LEU A 62 -2.62 15.63 3.22
N PHE A 63 -2.90 16.92 3.38
CA PHE A 63 -3.30 17.49 4.66
C PHE A 63 -4.81 17.31 4.86
N GLY A 64 -5.23 16.71 5.97
CA GLY A 64 -6.66 16.62 6.29
C GLY A 64 -7.20 17.95 6.81
N ARG A 65 -8.43 18.31 6.45
CA ARG A 65 -9.04 19.59 6.88
C ARG A 65 -9.26 19.73 8.40
N GLY A 66 -9.17 18.65 9.17
CA GLY A 66 -9.42 18.65 10.61
C GLY A 66 -10.83 19.16 10.92
N ASN A 67 -10.94 20.11 11.86
CA ASN A 67 -12.23 20.74 12.19
C ASN A 67 -12.61 21.92 11.28
N GLY A 68 -11.87 22.17 10.20
CA GLY A 68 -12.13 23.26 9.25
C GLY A 68 -11.81 24.68 9.74
N ALA A 69 -11.43 24.87 11.02
CA ALA A 69 -11.11 26.18 11.58
C ALA A 69 -9.76 26.20 12.32
N ALA A 70 -9.68 25.57 13.49
CA ALA A 70 -8.50 25.64 14.36
C ALA A 70 -7.48 24.51 14.11
N THR A 71 -7.92 23.34 13.64
CA THR A 71 -7.08 22.14 13.52
C THR A 71 -7.02 21.60 12.11
N PHE A 72 -5.93 20.90 11.80
CA PHE A 72 -5.75 20.14 10.57
C PHE A 72 -5.00 18.85 10.85
N VAL A 73 -5.05 17.90 9.91
CA VAL A 73 -4.37 16.60 10.03
C VAL A 73 -3.13 16.62 9.15
N LEU A 74 -1.98 16.25 9.73
CA LEU A 74 -0.74 16.11 8.98
C LEU A 74 -0.82 14.92 8.01
N PRO A 75 -0.04 14.88 6.92
CA PRO A 75 0.11 13.69 6.11
C PRO A 75 0.57 12.50 6.96
N ASN A 76 0.21 11.28 6.57
CA ASN A 76 0.59 10.05 7.23
C ASN A 76 1.41 9.14 6.31
N TRP A 77 2.73 9.23 6.44
CA TRP A 77 3.71 8.40 5.74
C TRP A 77 4.24 7.24 6.59
N THR A 78 3.63 7.01 7.77
CA THR A 78 4.04 5.92 8.67
C THR A 78 3.81 4.58 8.02
N ASP A 79 4.82 3.70 8.04
CA ASP A 79 4.78 2.36 7.43
C ASP A 79 4.42 2.34 5.94
N ARG A 80 4.74 3.43 5.21
CA ARG A 80 4.53 3.55 3.75
C ARG A 80 5.85 3.80 3.04
N MET A 81 5.99 3.26 1.84
CA MET A 81 7.09 3.59 0.93
C MET A 81 6.74 4.82 0.09
N MET A 82 7.75 5.64 -0.20
CA MET A 82 7.59 6.75 -1.13
C MET A 82 7.59 6.20 -2.56
N GLN A 83 6.48 6.40 -3.27
CA GLN A 83 6.33 6.09 -4.68
C GLN A 83 6.23 7.38 -5.47
N LEU A 84 7.11 7.57 -6.45
CA LEU A 84 7.04 8.69 -7.37
C LEU A 84 6.08 8.33 -8.51
N ALA A 85 5.11 9.20 -8.77
CA ALA A 85 4.08 9.03 -9.78
C ALA A 85 3.94 10.29 -10.64
N GLY A 86 3.42 10.14 -11.86
CA GLY A 86 3.17 11.27 -12.77
C GLY A 86 1.91 12.07 -12.42
N ASP A 87 1.00 11.48 -11.64
CA ASP A 87 -0.28 12.03 -11.21
C ASP A 87 -0.69 11.46 -9.82
N GLY A 88 -1.81 11.95 -9.27
CA GLY A 88 -2.37 11.42 -8.02
C GLY A 88 -1.51 11.66 -6.77
N ALA A 89 -0.70 12.72 -6.76
CA ALA A 89 0.20 13.04 -5.65
C ALA A 89 -0.55 13.09 -4.30
N GLY A 90 -0.05 12.33 -3.32
CA GLY A 90 -0.65 12.20 -2.00
C GLY A 90 -1.69 11.09 -1.86
N GLY A 91 -2.06 10.42 -2.95
CA GLY A 91 -2.87 9.20 -2.92
C GLY A 91 -2.14 8.04 -2.24
N GLY A 92 -2.87 7.27 -1.43
CA GLY A 92 -2.38 6.06 -0.80
C GLY A 92 -2.45 4.87 -1.76
N VAL A 93 -1.35 4.15 -1.93
CA VAL A 93 -1.31 2.86 -2.63
C VAL A 93 -1.27 1.73 -1.59
N PRO A 94 -2.23 0.79 -1.61
CA PRO A 94 -2.19 -0.38 -0.73
C PRO A 94 -0.93 -1.23 -0.96
N ALA A 95 -0.49 -1.92 0.08
CA ALA A 95 0.57 -2.92 -0.08
C ALA A 95 0.08 -4.06 -0.98
N GLY A 96 0.99 -4.59 -1.80
CA GLY A 96 0.68 -5.73 -2.64
C GLY A 96 1.93 -6.42 -3.15
N LEU A 97 1.74 -7.64 -3.64
CA LEU A 97 2.72 -8.50 -4.31
C LEU A 97 2.10 -9.02 -5.61
N PRO A 98 2.87 -9.48 -6.60
CA PRO A 98 2.31 -10.19 -7.74
C PRO A 98 1.59 -11.46 -7.27
N ASN A 99 0.50 -11.83 -7.94
CA ASN A 99 -0.09 -13.14 -7.70
C ASN A 99 0.78 -14.22 -8.37
N ILE A 100 0.96 -15.35 -7.71
CA ILE A 100 1.50 -16.56 -8.34
C ILE A 100 0.31 -17.46 -8.64
N HIS A 101 -0.11 -17.45 -9.91
CA HIS A 101 -1.16 -18.35 -10.41
C HIS A 101 -0.54 -19.31 -11.41
N ILE A 102 -0.44 -20.58 -11.03
CA ILE A 102 0.06 -21.66 -11.88
C ILE A 102 -1.13 -22.47 -12.35
N LYS A 103 -1.33 -22.50 -13.67
CA LYS A 103 -2.32 -23.32 -14.37
C LYS A 103 -1.64 -24.07 -15.51
N ASP A 104 -2.24 -25.20 -15.92
CA ASP A 104 -1.81 -25.99 -17.08
C ASP A 104 -0.35 -26.50 -17.01
N ALA A 105 0.24 -26.60 -15.81
CA ALA A 105 1.62 -27.03 -15.60
C ALA A 105 1.84 -28.55 -15.66
N GLY A 106 0.89 -29.32 -16.19
CA GLY A 106 0.92 -30.79 -16.20
C GLY A 106 0.68 -31.44 -14.82
N LEU A 107 0.40 -30.64 -13.78
CA LEU A 107 0.01 -31.12 -12.46
C LEU A 107 -1.41 -31.70 -12.51
N CYS A 108 -1.56 -32.95 -12.07
CA CYS A 108 -2.87 -33.58 -11.98
C CYS A 108 -3.02 -34.42 -10.73
N ALA A 109 -4.26 -34.48 -10.22
CA ALA A 109 -4.65 -35.40 -9.17
C ALA A 109 -5.57 -36.48 -9.73
N PHE A 110 -5.43 -37.70 -9.21
CA PHE A 110 -6.30 -38.83 -9.49
C PHE A 110 -7.14 -39.12 -8.25
N GLY A 111 -8.44 -39.30 -8.43
CA GLY A 111 -9.35 -39.61 -7.34
C GLY A 111 -10.61 -40.32 -7.82
N GLU A 112 -11.37 -40.82 -6.86
CA GLU A 112 -12.70 -41.36 -7.08
C GLU A 112 -13.71 -40.20 -7.10
N GLY A 113 -14.47 -40.07 -8.20
CA GLY A 113 -15.47 -39.00 -8.36
C GLY A 113 -14.94 -37.66 -8.89
N TYR A 114 -15.89 -36.79 -9.29
CA TYR A 114 -15.65 -35.49 -9.91
C TYR A 114 -15.72 -34.35 -8.89
N ALA A 115 -14.57 -33.77 -8.53
CA ALA A 115 -14.46 -32.63 -7.62
C ALA A 115 -14.02 -31.35 -8.37
N LYS A 116 -14.55 -31.11 -9.58
CA LYS A 116 -14.17 -29.96 -10.42
C LYS A 116 -14.51 -28.62 -9.74
N LYS A 117 -13.65 -27.62 -9.92
CA LYS A 117 -13.81 -26.24 -9.40
C LYS A 117 -13.89 -26.13 -7.87
N GLN A 118 -13.40 -27.13 -7.13
CA GLN A 118 -13.40 -27.09 -5.67
C GLN A 118 -12.19 -26.29 -5.20
N LYS A 119 -12.39 -24.99 -4.92
CA LYS A 119 -11.37 -24.14 -4.33
C LYS A 119 -11.31 -24.37 -2.82
N ASN A 120 -10.25 -25.03 -2.35
CA ASN A 120 -9.98 -25.20 -0.92
C ASN A 120 -8.50 -24.93 -0.61
N GLY A 121 -8.18 -23.68 -0.27
CA GLY A 121 -6.81 -23.23 -0.02
C GLY A 121 -6.03 -22.89 -1.30
N VAL A 122 -4.70 -22.99 -1.23
CA VAL A 122 -3.78 -22.60 -2.32
C VAL A 122 -3.83 -23.55 -3.50
N ILE A 123 -3.92 -24.85 -3.20
CA ILE A 123 -3.88 -25.93 -4.18
C ILE A 123 -5.30 -26.43 -4.34
N TYR A 124 -5.84 -26.32 -5.55
CA TYR A 124 -7.22 -26.69 -5.81
C TYR A 124 -7.40 -27.31 -7.19
N THR A 125 -8.58 -27.90 -7.39
CA THR A 125 -8.95 -28.51 -8.66
C THR A 125 -9.46 -27.44 -9.62
N GLY A 126 -8.74 -27.27 -10.72
CA GLY A 126 -9.05 -26.32 -11.78
C GLY A 126 -10.32 -26.70 -12.56
N GLN A 127 -10.64 -25.89 -13.57
CA GLN A 127 -11.84 -26.12 -14.38
C GLN A 127 -11.70 -27.32 -15.35
N GLY A 128 -10.46 -27.68 -15.71
CA GLY A 128 -10.13 -28.77 -16.63
C GLY A 128 -9.98 -30.15 -15.97
N GLY A 129 -10.32 -31.21 -16.70
CA GLY A 129 -10.11 -32.60 -16.29
C GLY A 129 -10.71 -33.61 -17.28
N GLU A 130 -10.16 -34.82 -17.32
CA GLU A 130 -10.53 -35.93 -18.21
C GLU A 130 -10.85 -37.20 -17.43
N ASP A 131 -11.80 -38.00 -17.93
CA ASP A 131 -12.05 -39.34 -17.39
C ASP A 131 -10.93 -40.29 -17.79
N VAL A 132 -10.45 -41.07 -16.82
CA VAL A 132 -9.43 -42.10 -17.05
C VAL A 132 -10.12 -43.45 -16.87
N ALA A 133 -10.54 -44.03 -17.99
CA ALA A 133 -11.13 -45.35 -18.03
C ALA A 133 -10.06 -46.41 -17.74
N LEU A 134 -9.89 -46.75 -16.46
CA LEU A 134 -9.22 -47.98 -16.04
C LEU A 134 -10.28 -49.05 -15.81
N VAL A 135 -9.97 -50.31 -16.13
CA VAL A 135 -10.89 -51.44 -15.98
C VAL A 135 -11.24 -51.60 -14.50
N GLY A 136 -12.40 -51.09 -14.06
CA GLY A 136 -12.78 -50.95 -12.65
C GLY A 136 -13.34 -49.56 -12.31
N GLN A 137 -13.56 -49.24 -11.03
CA GLN A 137 -14.19 -47.99 -10.56
C GLN A 137 -13.62 -46.74 -11.27
N GLY A 138 -14.53 -45.89 -11.77
CA GLY A 138 -14.21 -44.74 -12.61
C GLY A 138 -13.28 -43.74 -11.92
N ARG A 139 -12.09 -43.56 -12.50
CA ARG A 139 -11.11 -42.57 -12.07
C ARG A 139 -11.17 -41.36 -12.98
N SER A 140 -10.99 -40.17 -12.41
CA SER A 140 -10.83 -38.94 -13.19
C SER A 140 -9.46 -38.32 -12.93
N LYS A 141 -8.91 -37.67 -13.95
CA LYS A 141 -7.76 -36.78 -13.85
C LYS A 141 -8.28 -35.36 -13.81
N GLN A 142 -7.85 -34.59 -12.84
CA GLN A 142 -8.23 -33.18 -12.68
C GLN A 142 -7.00 -32.30 -12.77
N ASN A 143 -7.11 -31.15 -13.43
CA ASN A 143 -6.06 -30.15 -13.43
C ASN A 143 -5.91 -29.60 -12.02
N ILE A 144 -4.67 -29.47 -11.56
CA ILE A 144 -4.38 -28.77 -10.31
C ILE A 144 -3.92 -27.35 -10.63
N GLU A 145 -4.55 -26.40 -9.95
CA GLU A 145 -4.17 -24.99 -9.98
C GLU A 145 -3.61 -24.59 -8.61
N ILE A 146 -2.63 -23.68 -8.65
CA ILE A 146 -2.01 -23.10 -7.46
C ILE A 146 -2.27 -21.59 -7.54
N ASP A 147 -3.00 -21.04 -6.58
CA ASP A 147 -3.29 -19.60 -6.47
C ASP A 147 -3.02 -19.13 -5.04
N VAL A 148 -1.98 -18.31 -4.88
CA VAL A 148 -1.52 -17.88 -3.56
C VAL A 148 -2.37 -16.72 -3.00
N SER A 149 -3.11 -16.01 -3.87
CA SER A 149 -4.03 -14.93 -3.44
C SER A 149 -5.14 -15.40 -2.50
N THR A 150 -5.47 -16.70 -2.49
CA THR A 150 -6.48 -17.28 -1.61
C THR A 150 -6.04 -17.35 -0.14
N LEU A 151 -4.73 -17.29 0.15
CA LEU A 151 -4.22 -17.29 1.53
C LEU A 151 -4.04 -15.90 2.12
N ASN A 152 -3.55 -14.96 1.32
CA ASN A 152 -3.29 -13.61 1.79
C ASN A 152 -3.60 -12.61 0.68
N PRO A 153 -4.54 -11.67 0.92
CA PRO A 153 -5.00 -10.71 -0.09
C PRO A 153 -3.91 -9.74 -0.57
N ILE A 154 -2.72 -9.71 0.04
CA ILE A 154 -1.59 -8.94 -0.49
C ILE A 154 -1.04 -9.55 -1.79
N TYR A 155 -1.17 -10.86 -2.01
CA TYR A 155 -0.76 -11.49 -3.27
C TYR A 155 -1.76 -11.14 -4.38
N GLY A 156 -1.27 -10.58 -5.48
CA GLY A 156 -2.04 -10.00 -6.59
C GLY A 156 -2.17 -8.48 -6.59
N ALA A 157 -1.83 -7.79 -5.49
CA ALA A 157 -2.08 -6.36 -5.34
C ALA A 157 -0.94 -5.43 -5.81
N SER A 158 0.21 -5.94 -6.27
CA SER A 158 1.31 -5.11 -6.84
C SER A 158 2.19 -5.91 -7.82
N ALA A 159 3.09 -5.24 -8.54
CA ALA A 159 4.07 -5.88 -9.42
C ALA A 159 5.43 -6.18 -8.74
N THR A 160 5.69 -5.68 -7.52
CA THR A 160 7.02 -5.72 -6.88
C THR A 160 6.98 -6.09 -5.40
N VAL A 161 8.02 -6.79 -4.91
CA VAL A 161 8.22 -7.14 -3.49
C VAL A 161 8.96 -6.01 -2.75
N GLN A 162 8.61 -5.76 -1.48
CA GLN A 162 9.40 -4.90 -0.61
C GLN A 162 10.73 -5.59 -0.21
N PRO A 163 11.90 -5.04 -0.55
CA PRO A 163 13.19 -5.58 -0.08
C PRO A 163 13.40 -5.27 1.42
N PRO A 164 14.37 -5.92 2.09
CA PRO A 164 14.80 -5.55 3.44
C PRO A 164 15.01 -4.03 3.55
N ALA A 165 14.38 -3.40 4.53
CA ALA A 165 14.34 -1.94 4.67
C ALA A 165 14.61 -1.49 6.11
N ILE A 166 15.23 -0.32 6.26
CA ILE A 166 15.44 0.35 7.54
C ILE A 166 14.35 1.42 7.71
N LYS A 167 13.67 1.43 8.85
CA LYS A 167 12.64 2.43 9.14
C LYS A 167 13.27 3.73 9.65
N MET A 168 12.78 4.85 9.13
CA MET A 168 13.11 6.21 9.59
C MET A 168 11.82 6.94 9.96
N LEU A 169 11.92 7.99 10.77
CA LEU A 169 10.78 8.87 11.04
C LEU A 169 10.46 9.67 9.78
N PRO A 170 9.22 9.59 9.25
CA PRO A 170 8.80 10.52 8.21
C PRO A 170 8.59 11.89 8.84
N ILE A 171 9.32 12.89 8.35
CA ILE A 171 9.26 14.26 8.84
C ILE A 171 8.97 15.22 7.69
N ILE A 172 8.26 16.30 7.99
CA ILE A 172 7.91 17.36 7.06
C ILE A 172 8.43 18.70 7.59
N ARG A 173 9.08 19.48 6.71
CA ARG A 173 9.58 20.83 7.05
C ARG A 173 8.40 21.79 7.17
N TYR A 174 8.33 22.58 8.24
CA TYR A 174 7.31 23.62 8.40
C TYR A 174 7.88 25.04 8.39
#